data_AF-A0A259H8I7-F1
#
_entry.id   AF-A0A259H8I7-F1
#
_cell.length_a   1.000
_cell.length_b   1.000
_cell.length_c   1.000
_cell.angle_alpha   90.00
_cell.angle_beta   90.00
_cell.angle_gamma   90.00
#
_symmetry.space_group_name_H-M   'P 1'
#
loop_
_entity.id
_entity.type
_entity.pdbx_description
1 polymer ?
#
loop_
_entity_poly.entity_id
_entity_poly.type
_entity_poly.pdbx_seq_one_letter_code
_entity_poly.pdbx_strand_id
1 'polypeptide(L)'
;MALYEPFPNYIWNLSVSIAMESGGRIGEIVDMCQPIIEAAASGGDAGTPQFMKQWAAYGDKLIELAAEDEAKGRMFSASDKLERASLYLLVAERMQGHGAPGRKETYAKALDAF
;
A
#
# COMPACT_ATOMS: atom_id res chain seq x y z
N MET A 1 -13.75 5.61 -19.43
CA MET A 1 -12.81 6.32 -18.53
C MET A 1 -11.48 5.59 -18.62
N ALA A 2 -10.35 6.29 -18.75
CA ALA A 2 -9.03 5.66 -18.92
C ALA A 2 -8.46 5.22 -17.56
N LEU A 3 -7.63 4.17 -17.54
CA LEU A 3 -6.88 3.74 -16.37
C LEU A 3 -5.69 4.68 -16.15
N TYR A 4 -5.35 4.98 -14.89
CA TYR A 4 -4.10 5.66 -14.60
C TYR A 4 -2.94 4.65 -14.64
N GLU A 5 -1.96 4.89 -15.52
CA GLU A 5 -0.95 3.89 -15.89
C GLU A 5 0.50 4.37 -15.65
N PRO A 6 0.94 4.52 -14.40
CA PRO A 6 2.31 4.91 -14.08
C PRO A 6 3.35 3.80 -14.34
N PHE A 7 2.92 2.55 -14.53
CA PHE A 7 3.78 1.40 -14.78
C PHE A 7 3.48 0.75 -16.14
N PRO A 8 4.44 0.03 -16.74
CA PRO A 8 4.15 -0.87 -17.86
C PRO A 8 3.35 -2.12 -17.42
N ASN A 9 3.27 -2.40 -16.11
CA ASN A 9 2.56 -3.55 -15.56
C ASN A 9 1.09 -3.22 -15.24
N TYR A 10 0.16 -3.80 -15.99
CA TYR A 10 -1.29 -3.61 -15.81
C TYR A 10 -1.79 -3.97 -14.40
N ILE A 11 -1.29 -5.05 -13.80
CA ILE A 11 -1.73 -5.51 -12.48
C ILE A 11 -1.38 -4.47 -11.40
N TRP A 12 -0.23 -3.81 -11.53
CA TRP A 12 0.17 -2.72 -10.65
C TRP A 12 -0.71 -1.49 -10.87
N ASN A 13 -0.91 -1.06 -12.12
CA ASN A 13 -1.78 0.07 -12.46
C ASN A 13 -3.21 -0.11 -11.94
N LEU A 14 -3.76 -1.33 -12.06
CA LEU A 14 -5.05 -1.67 -11.50
C LEU A 14 -5.06 -1.57 -9.97
N SER A 15 -4.00 -2.01 -9.29
CA SER A 15 -3.88 -1.88 -7.83
C SER A 15 -3.82 -0.43 -7.38
N VAL A 16 -3.04 0.41 -8.08
CA VAL A 16 -2.99 1.85 -7.82
C VAL A 16 -4.38 2.47 -7.98
N SER A 17 -5.07 2.14 -9.06
CA SER A 17 -6.40 2.69 -9.34
C SER A 17 -7.43 2.24 -8.30
N ILE A 18 -7.41 0.97 -7.88
CA ILE A 18 -8.27 0.48 -6.79
C ILE A 18 -7.99 1.27 -5.51
N ALA A 19 -6.72 1.47 -5.14
CA ALA A 19 -6.37 2.22 -3.94
C ALA A 19 -6.86 3.68 -4.00
N MET A 20 -6.67 4.35 -5.13
CA MET A 20 -7.13 5.72 -5.35
C MET A 20 -8.66 5.85 -5.19
N GLU A 21 -9.43 4.92 -5.76
CA GLU A 21 -10.89 4.92 -5.65
C GLU A 21 -11.41 4.44 -4.29
N SER A 22 -10.56 3.82 -3.47
CA SER A 22 -10.93 3.28 -2.15
C SER A 22 -10.51 4.18 -0.97
N GLY A 23 -10.08 5.42 -1.23
CA GLY A 23 -9.71 6.39 -0.18
C GLY A 23 -8.20 6.61 0.01
N GLY A 24 -7.36 6.03 -0.86
CA GLY A 24 -5.93 6.33 -0.91
C GLY A 24 -5.64 7.81 -1.16
N ARG A 25 -4.53 8.31 -0.63
CA ARG A 25 -4.11 9.71 -0.81
C ARG A 25 -3.04 9.81 -1.89
N ILE A 26 -3.24 10.69 -2.87
CA ILE A 26 -2.33 10.81 -4.02
C ILE A 26 -0.86 11.03 -3.63
N GLY A 27 -0.59 11.81 -2.57
CA GLY A 27 0.78 12.00 -2.08
C GLY A 27 1.41 10.69 -1.57
N GLU A 28 0.66 9.90 -0.80
CA GLU A 28 1.12 8.59 -0.30
C GLU A 28 1.31 7.59 -1.45
N ILE A 29 0.44 7.64 -2.46
CA ILE A 29 0.56 6.82 -3.68
C ILE A 29 1.82 7.18 -4.47
N VAL A 30 2.13 8.47 -4.61
CA VAL A 30 3.37 8.93 -5.23
C VAL A 30 4.58 8.44 -4.43
N ASP A 31 4.59 8.58 -3.10
CA ASP A 31 5.68 8.11 -2.24
C ASP A 31 5.94 6.60 -2.42
N MET A 32 4.88 5.79 -2.52
CA MET A 32 5.00 4.34 -2.73
C MET A 32 5.43 3.97 -4.15
N CYS A 33 4.93 4.69 -5.17
CA CYS A 33 5.13 4.33 -6.57
C CYS A 33 6.44 4.87 -7.16
N GLN A 34 6.85 6.09 -6.78
CA GLN A 34 7.99 6.78 -7.38
C GLN A 34 9.30 5.96 -7.29
N PRO A 35 9.66 5.34 -6.15
CA PRO A 35 10.86 4.51 -6.07
C PRO A 35 10.80 3.28 -6.99
N ILE A 36 9.61 2.74 -7.24
CA ILE A 36 9.39 1.58 -8.11
C ILE A 36 9.53 2.00 -9.58
N ILE A 37 8.98 3.16 -9.94
CA ILE A 37 9.08 3.75 -11.28
C ILE A 37 10.56 4.00 -11.63
N GLU A 38 11.31 4.61 -10.71
CA GLU A 38 12.74 4.90 -10.89
C GLU A 38 13.58 3.63 -11.01
N ALA A 39 13.30 2.61 -10.19
CA ALA A 39 13.96 1.31 -10.29
C ALA A 39 13.67 0.62 -11.63
N ALA A 40 12.43 0.68 -12.12
CA ALA A 40 12.06 0.12 -13.42
C ALA A 40 12.72 0.88 -14.59
N ALA A 41 12.80 2.21 -14.51
CA ALA A 41 13.39 3.05 -15.55
C ALA A 41 14.92 2.93 -15.65
N SER A 42 15.60 2.64 -14.55
CA SER A 42 17.07 2.47 -14.49
C SER A 42 17.56 1.09 -14.94
N GLY A 43 16.67 0.21 -15.41
CA GLY A 43 17.00 -1.17 -15.77
C GLY A 43 17.32 -2.06 -14.56
N GLY A 44 16.99 -1.59 -13.34
CA GLY A 44 17.04 -2.42 -12.14
C GLY A 44 15.94 -3.48 -12.13
N ASP A 45 16.13 -4.53 -11.34
CA ASP A 45 15.12 -5.58 -11.14
C ASP A 45 13.97 -5.06 -10.26
N ALA A 46 13.13 -4.19 -10.82
CA ALA A 46 11.89 -3.77 -10.21
C ALA A 46 10.81 -4.82 -10.51
N GLY A 47 10.41 -5.57 -9.48
CA GLY A 47 9.42 -6.63 -9.59
C GLY A 47 8.28 -6.51 -8.58
N THR A 48 7.30 -7.39 -8.71
CA THR A 48 6.15 -7.49 -7.79
C THR A 48 6.56 -7.58 -6.31
N PRO A 49 7.68 -8.24 -5.93
CA PRO A 49 8.16 -8.22 -4.55
C PRO A 49 8.54 -6.84 -4.02
N GLN A 50 9.11 -5.97 -4.86
CA GLN A 50 9.44 -4.60 -4.48
C GLN A 50 8.16 -3.78 -4.32
N PHE A 51 7.20 -3.94 -5.24
CA PHE A 51 5.89 -3.30 -5.15
C PHE A 51 5.18 -3.67 -3.85
N MET A 52 4.98 -4.96 -3.58
CA MET A 52 4.27 -5.38 -2.38
C MET A 52 5.00 -4.95 -1.09
N LYS A 53 6.34 -4.94 -1.09
CA LYS A 53 7.14 -4.48 0.06
C LYS A 53 6.96 -3.00 0.34
N GLN A 54 6.98 -2.14 -0.70
CA GLN A 54 6.77 -0.70 -0.54
C GLN A 54 5.38 -0.39 0.01
N TRP A 55 4.35 -1.07 -0.51
CA TRP A 55 2.97 -0.88 -0.06
C TRP A 55 2.76 -1.37 1.38
N ALA A 56 3.30 -2.53 1.73
CA ALA A 56 3.25 -3.03 3.11
C ALA A 56 3.97 -2.09 4.08
N ALA A 57 5.15 -1.58 3.70
CA ALA A 57 5.92 -0.65 4.51
C ALA A 57 5.19 0.68 4.77
N TYR A 58 4.42 1.18 3.79
CA TYR A 58 3.61 2.37 4.01
C TYR A 58 2.40 2.10 4.91
N GLY A 59 1.79 0.91 4.80
CA GLY A 59 0.77 0.46 5.75
C GLY A 59 1.30 0.41 7.18
N ASP A 60 2.48 -0.18 7.38
CA ASP A 60 3.15 -0.23 8.68
C ASP A 60 3.44 1.17 9.24
N LYS A 61 3.96 2.08 8.40
CA LYS A 61 4.18 3.49 8.77
C LYS A 61 2.88 4.16 9.24
N LEU A 62 1.76 3.91 8.56
CA LEU A 62 0.47 4.49 8.95
C LEU A 62 -0.06 3.93 10.28
N ILE A 63 0.19 2.65 10.58
CA ILE A 63 -0.13 2.06 11.89
C ILE A 63 0.68 2.74 12.99
N GLU A 64 1.98 2.94 12.79
CA GLU A 64 2.83 3.67 13.76
C GLU A 64 2.33 5.10 14.00
N LEU A 65 2.02 5.82 12.92
CA LEU A 65 1.47 7.19 13.00
C LEU A 65 0.07 7.22 13.63
N ALA A 66 -0.74 6.18 13.45
CA ALA A 66 -2.04 6.06 14.11
C ALA A 66 -1.86 5.86 15.63
N ALA A 67 -0.95 4.98 16.05
CA ALA A 67 -0.63 4.78 17.47
C ALA A 67 -0.13 6.08 18.14
N GLU A 68 0.67 6.89 17.43
CA GLU A 68 1.05 8.21 17.91
C GLU A 68 -0.14 9.16 18.11
N ASP A 69 -1.15 9.06 17.25
CA ASP A 69 -2.37 9.87 17.36
C ASP A 69 -3.25 9.40 18.50
N GLU A 70 -3.41 8.10 18.69
CA GLU A 70 -4.11 7.52 19.83
C GLU A 70 -3.47 7.94 21.16
N ALA A 71 -2.14 7.89 21.25
CA ALA A 71 -1.40 8.35 22.42
C ALA A 71 -1.63 9.84 22.75
N LYS A 72 -2.03 10.65 21.75
CA LYS A 72 -2.37 12.07 21.88
C LYS A 72 -3.88 12.32 21.97
N GLY A 73 -4.71 11.27 22.03
CA GLY A 73 -6.18 11.36 22.07
C GLY A 73 -6.84 11.78 20.75
N ARG A 74 -6.13 11.68 19.62
CA ARG A 74 -6.59 12.11 18.29
C ARG A 74 -7.25 10.97 17.52
N MET A 75 -8.32 10.41 18.07
CA MET A 75 -8.93 9.15 17.58
C MET A 75 -9.43 9.22 16.14
N PHE A 76 -9.99 10.35 15.68
CA PHE A 76 -10.39 10.51 14.27
C PHE A 76 -9.19 10.45 13.32
N SER A 77 -8.10 11.15 13.68
CA SER A 77 -6.87 11.14 12.88
C SER A 77 -6.19 9.77 12.86
N ALA A 78 -6.31 9.00 13.95
CA ALA A 78 -5.86 7.61 14.01
C ALA A 78 -6.72 6.71 13.11
N SER A 79 -8.05 6.79 13.23
CA SER A 79 -9.00 6.03 12.41
C SER A 79 -8.75 6.21 10.92
N ASP A 80 -8.61 7.46 10.45
CA ASP A 80 -8.34 7.76 9.04
C ASP A 80 -7.03 7.09 8.55
N LYS A 81 -6.02 6.99 9.41
CA LYS A 81 -4.74 6.35 9.07
C LYS A 81 -4.85 4.84 9.06
N LEU A 82 -5.57 4.27 10.03
CA LEU A 82 -5.82 2.84 10.13
C LEU A 82 -6.60 2.32 8.91
N GLU A 83 -7.64 3.04 8.47
CA GLU A 83 -8.35 2.72 7.23
C GLU A 83 -7.41 2.66 6.01
N ARG A 84 -6.52 3.65 5.87
CA ARG A 84 -5.54 3.67 4.78
C ARG A 84 -4.45 2.60 4.94
N ALA A 85 -4.05 2.31 6.18
CA ALA A 85 -3.10 1.22 6.46
C ALA A 85 -3.68 -0.12 6.02
N SER A 86 -4.93 -0.40 6.40
CA SER A 86 -5.67 -1.60 5.97
C SER A 86 -5.71 -1.69 4.45
N LEU A 87 -6.10 -0.60 3.76
CA LEU A 87 -6.14 -0.54 2.31
C LEU A 87 -4.78 -0.87 1.66
N TYR A 88 -3.69 -0.26 2.12
CA TYR A 88 -2.37 -0.48 1.53
C TYR A 88 -1.81 -1.87 1.82
N LEU A 89 -2.10 -2.43 3.00
CA LEU A 89 -1.77 -3.82 3.33
C LEU A 89 -2.57 -4.81 2.46
N LEU A 90 -3.85 -4.55 2.17
CA LEU A 90 -4.64 -5.37 1.25
C LEU A 90 -4.11 -5.30 -0.19
N VAL A 91 -3.64 -4.13 -0.64
CA VAL A 91 -2.97 -4.01 -1.95
C VAL A 91 -1.66 -4.81 -1.97
N ALA A 92 -0.87 -4.77 -0.91
CA ALA A 92 0.34 -5.57 -0.79
C ALA A 92 0.04 -7.08 -0.77
N GLU A 93 -0.98 -7.51 -0.03
CA GLU A 93 -1.45 -8.90 0.05
C GLU A 93 -1.91 -9.42 -1.33
N ARG A 94 -2.67 -8.61 -2.07
CA ARG A 94 -3.17 -8.94 -3.41
C ARG A 94 -2.06 -9.34 -4.38
N MET A 95 -0.87 -8.76 -4.21
CA MET A 95 0.29 -9.01 -5.06
C MET A 95 1.01 -10.33 -4.75
N GLN A 96 0.67 -10.97 -3.63
CA GLN A 96 1.26 -12.23 -3.22
C GLN A 96 0.57 -13.41 -3.92
N GLY A 97 1.37 -14.41 -4.32
CA GLY A 97 0.87 -15.65 -4.87
C GLY A 97 -0.05 -16.40 -3.90
N HIS A 98 -0.88 -17.30 -4.42
CA HIS A 98 -1.66 -18.18 -3.55
C HIS A 98 -0.73 -19.08 -2.72
N GLY A 99 -0.97 -19.17 -1.40
CA GLY A 99 -0.11 -19.93 -0.49
C GLY A 99 1.28 -19.33 -0.25
N ALA A 100 1.56 -18.11 -0.73
CA ALA A 100 2.84 -17.45 -0.47
C ALA A 100 3.07 -17.26 1.04
N PRO A 101 4.29 -17.53 1.56
CA PRO A 101 4.64 -17.21 2.94
C PRO A 101 4.45 -15.71 3.20
N GLY A 102 3.84 -15.34 4.34
CA GLY A 102 3.61 -13.93 4.70
C GLY A 102 2.24 -13.37 4.26
N ARG A 103 1.49 -14.10 3.41
CA ARG A 103 0.20 -13.64 2.89
C ARG A 103 -0.87 -13.53 3.95
N LYS A 104 -0.99 -14.58 4.78
CA LYS A 104 -1.97 -14.61 5.87
C LYS A 104 -1.63 -13.59 6.95
N GLU A 105 -0.35 -13.38 7.19
CA GLU A 105 0.18 -12.43 8.15
C GLU A 105 -0.11 -10.99 7.70
N THR A 106 0.09 -10.69 6.41
CA THR A 106 -0.25 -9.38 5.82
C THR A 106 -1.76 -9.13 5.88
N TYR A 107 -2.57 -10.15 5.54
CA TYR A 107 -4.02 -10.06 5.63
C TYR A 107 -4.52 -9.83 7.06
N ALA A 108 -4.00 -10.59 8.03
CA ALA A 108 -4.36 -10.44 9.44
C ALA A 108 -4.04 -9.03 9.94
N LYS A 109 -2.86 -8.50 9.60
CA LYS A 109 -2.49 -7.11 9.93
C LYS A 109 -3.44 -6.09 9.30
N ALA A 110 -3.88 -6.32 8.06
CA ALA A 110 -4.86 -5.45 7.42
C ALA A 110 -6.23 -5.47 8.12
N LEU A 111 -6.64 -6.63 8.64
CA LEU A 111 -7.87 -6.75 9.43
C LEU A 111 -7.74 -6.10 10.80
N ASP A 112 -6.60 -6.23 11.47
CA ASP A 112 -6.35 -5.58 12.76
C ASP A 112 -6.37 -4.04 12.64
N ALA A 113 -6.05 -3.51 11.45
CA ALA A 113 -6.10 -2.08 11.15
C ALA A 113 -7.47 -1.57 10.65
N PHE A 114 -8.48 -2.42 10.44
CA PHE A 114 -9.79 -2.01 9.95
C PHE A 114 -10.82 -1.92 11.09
#